data_AF-A0A519TCS4-F1
#
_entry.id   AF-A0A519TCS4-F1
#
_cell.length_a   1.000
_cell.length_b   1.000
_cell.length_c   1.000
_cell.angle_alpha   90.00
_cell.angle_beta   90.00
_cell.angle_gamma   90.00
#
_symmetry.space_group_name_H-M   'P 1'
#
loop_
_entity.id
_entity.type
_entity.pdbx_description
1 polymer ?
#
loop_
_entity_poly.entity_id
_entity_poly.type
_entity_poly.pdbx_seq_one_letter_code
_entity_poly.pdbx_strand_id
1 'polypeptide(L)'
;MTRFFLLLFLLPLLAFAPAGDRPAYRLFTAQGQPADYDQMLTQLAQADVVLFGEQHNDPIAHWLELQVTQELNRLKGPGQLVLGMEMFERDVQPPLSQYVAGALPDSAFERQSRPWPNYATDYRPLLAFAQAAHLPVVASNVPRRYAQ
;
A
#
# COMPACT_ATOMS: atom_id res chain seq x y z
N MET A 1 -9.74 -54.12 42.68
CA MET A 1 -10.33 -53.36 41.55
C MET A 1 -10.79 -52.00 42.10
N THR A 2 -9.87 -51.04 42.13
CA THR A 2 -10.07 -49.73 42.77
C THR A 2 -10.67 -48.76 41.75
N ARG A 3 -11.84 -48.22 42.06
CA ARG A 3 -12.69 -47.42 41.15
C ARG A 3 -12.28 -45.94 41.14
N PHE A 4 -12.00 -45.47 39.93
CA PHE A 4 -12.39 -44.20 39.30
C PHE A 4 -12.29 -42.85 40.08
N PHE A 5 -11.32 -42.05 39.63
CA PHE A 5 -11.39 -40.62 39.25
C PHE A 5 -12.48 -39.72 39.84
N LEU A 6 -12.06 -38.66 40.55
CA LEU A 6 -12.69 -37.33 40.50
C LEU A 6 -11.72 -36.27 41.09
N LEU A 7 -10.72 -35.88 40.29
CA LEU A 7 -9.99 -34.62 40.51
C LEU A 7 -10.79 -33.50 39.85
N LEU A 8 -11.62 -32.84 40.65
CA LEU A 8 -12.36 -31.64 40.27
C LEU A 8 -11.38 -30.45 40.29
N PHE A 9 -10.65 -30.23 39.20
CA PHE A 9 -9.90 -28.97 39.02
C PHE A 9 -10.89 -27.86 38.66
N LEU A 10 -11.31 -27.10 39.68
CA LEU A 10 -11.97 -25.81 39.52
C LEU A 10 -10.92 -24.80 39.06
N LEU A 11 -10.72 -24.64 37.74
CA LEU A 11 -9.97 -23.53 37.19
C LEU A 11 -10.87 -22.28 37.21
N PRO A 12 -10.47 -21.17 37.85
CA PRO A 12 -11.19 -19.92 37.69
C PRO A 12 -11.00 -19.46 36.23
N LEU A 13 -12.11 -19.21 35.53
CA LEU A 13 -12.10 -18.52 34.25
C LEU A 13 -11.48 -17.13 34.49
N LEU A 14 -10.23 -16.93 34.08
CA LEU A 14 -9.68 -15.61 33.82
C LEU A 14 -10.53 -15.02 32.70
N ALA A 15 -11.44 -14.12 33.05
CA ALA A 15 -12.15 -13.30 32.09
C ALA A 15 -11.12 -12.40 31.39
N PHE A 16 -10.64 -12.83 30.22
CA PHE A 16 -10.00 -11.95 29.27
C PHE A 16 -11.06 -10.94 28.82
N ALA A 17 -11.06 -9.75 29.41
CA ALA A 17 -11.72 -8.62 28.77
C ALA A 17 -10.99 -8.40 27.44
N PRO A 18 -11.67 -8.48 26.28
CA PRO A 18 -11.03 -8.14 25.03
C PRO A 18 -10.55 -6.68 25.17
N ALA A 19 -9.25 -6.46 25.00
CA ALA A 19 -8.72 -5.11 24.88
C ALA A 19 -9.54 -4.40 23.79
N GLY A 20 -10.13 -3.25 24.12
CA GLY A 20 -10.98 -2.52 23.18
C GLY A 20 -10.23 -2.30 21.87
N ASP A 21 -10.87 -2.66 20.76
CA ASP A 21 -10.28 -2.58 19.44
C ASP A 21 -9.91 -1.11 19.11
N ARG A 22 -8.63 -0.88 18.85
CA ARG A 22 -8.03 0.41 18.48
C ARG A 22 -7.34 0.25 17.13
N PRO A 23 -8.11 0.06 16.04
CA PRO A 23 -7.52 -0.23 14.75
C PRO A 23 -6.82 1.02 14.21
N ALA A 24 -5.68 0.82 13.54
CA ALA A 24 -4.91 1.92 12.95
C ALA A 24 -5.64 2.62 11.79
N TYR A 25 -6.55 1.91 11.11
CA TYR A 25 -7.40 2.43 10.05
C TYR A 25 -8.78 1.77 10.08
N ARG A 26 -9.74 2.39 9.39
CA ARG A 26 -11.08 1.83 9.15
C ARG A 26 -11.46 2.14 7.71
N LEU A 27 -12.20 1.22 7.09
CA LEU A 27 -12.67 1.37 5.72
C LEU A 27 -14.17 1.52 5.71
N PHE A 28 -14.65 2.37 4.81
CA PHE A 28 -16.07 2.65 4.67
C PHE A 28 -16.46 2.74 3.19
N THR A 29 -17.68 2.35 2.88
CA THR A 29 -18.30 2.59 1.57
C THR A 29 -18.69 4.07 1.43
N ALA A 30 -19.08 4.48 0.22
CA ALA A 30 -19.60 5.83 -0.04
C ALA A 30 -20.83 6.19 0.81
N GLN A 31 -21.58 5.20 1.31
CA GLN A 31 -22.72 5.37 2.20
C GLN A 31 -22.33 5.37 3.69
N GLY A 32 -21.02 5.40 4.00
CA GLY A 32 -20.48 5.40 5.36
C GLY A 32 -20.63 4.06 6.09
N GLN A 33 -20.92 2.96 5.38
CA GLN A 33 -21.01 1.63 5.99
C GLN A 33 -19.62 1.02 6.10
N PRO A 34 -19.30 0.25 7.16
CA PRO A 34 -18.02 -0.46 7.25
C PRO A 34 -17.78 -1.32 6.00
N ALA A 35 -16.58 -1.20 5.43
CA ALA A 35 -16.16 -1.99 4.29
C ALA A 35 -15.16 -3.07 4.71
N ASP A 36 -15.31 -4.25 4.13
CA ASP A 36 -14.34 -5.34 4.28
C ASP A 36 -13.18 -5.16 3.28
N TYR A 37 -11.96 -5.38 3.74
CA TYR A 37 -10.75 -5.12 2.96
C TYR A 37 -10.66 -6.06 1.75
N ASP A 38 -10.93 -7.36 1.92
CA ASP A 38 -10.81 -8.34 0.85
C ASP A 38 -11.91 -8.17 -0.21
N GLN A 39 -13.13 -7.81 0.23
CA GLN A 39 -14.21 -7.45 -0.67
C GLN A 39 -13.89 -6.19 -1.47
N MET A 40 -13.33 -5.17 -0.83
CA MET A 40 -12.86 -3.95 -1.51
C MET A 40 -11.81 -4.32 -2.57
N LEU A 41 -10.79 -5.10 -2.22
CA LEU A 41 -9.75 -5.53 -3.15
C LEU A 41 -10.30 -6.31 -4.36
N THR A 42 -11.28 -7.18 -4.13
CA THR A 42 -11.93 -7.94 -5.20
C THR A 42 -12.66 -7.02 -6.19
N GLN A 43 -13.30 -5.95 -5.70
CA GLN A 43 -13.94 -4.95 -6.55
C GLN A 43 -12.90 -4.11 -7.30
N LEU A 44 -11.88 -3.62 -6.60
CA LEU A 44 -10.79 -2.83 -7.20
C LEU A 44 -10.06 -3.61 -8.31
N ALA A 45 -9.88 -4.92 -8.15
CA ALA A 45 -9.24 -5.78 -9.16
C ALA A 45 -10.03 -5.88 -10.47
N GLN A 46 -11.33 -5.60 -10.47
CA GLN A 46 -12.18 -5.60 -11.67
C GLN A 46 -12.16 -4.25 -12.42
N ALA A 47 -11.70 -3.17 -11.78
CA ALA A 47 -11.61 -1.87 -12.40
C ALA A 47 -10.43 -1.79 -13.39
N ASP A 48 -10.63 -0.99 -14.45
CA ASP A 48 -9.57 -0.61 -15.39
C ASP A 48 -8.63 0.44 -14.78
N VAL A 49 -9.19 1.35 -13.97
CA VAL A 49 -8.46 2.43 -13.28
C VAL A 49 -8.94 2.52 -11.85
N VAL A 50 -7.98 2.51 -10.92
CA VAL A 50 -8.19 2.77 -9.49
C VAL A 50 -7.47 4.07 -9.14
N LEU A 51 -8.20 5.03 -8.58
CA LEU A 51 -7.63 6.26 -8.04
C LEU A 51 -7.50 6.09 -6.52
N PHE A 52 -6.25 6.05 -6.04
CA PHE A 52 -5.97 6.07 -4.61
C PHE A 52 -5.66 7.50 -4.19
N GLY A 53 -6.52 8.09 -3.36
CA GLY A 53 -6.32 9.43 -2.82
C GLY A 53 -5.72 9.34 -1.42
N GLU A 54 -4.84 10.28 -1.10
CA GLU A 54 -4.10 10.31 0.16
C GLU A 54 -3.95 11.73 0.72
N GLN A 55 -3.64 11.80 2.01
CA GLN A 55 -3.04 12.99 2.62
C GLN A 55 -1.52 12.77 2.63
N HIS A 56 -0.74 13.61 1.94
CA HIS A 56 0.69 13.39 1.65
C HIS A 56 1.65 13.24 2.84
N ASN A 57 1.19 13.34 4.08
CA ASN A 57 2.02 13.14 5.27
C ASN A 57 1.32 12.18 6.25
N ASP A 58 0.50 11.26 5.74
CA ASP A 58 -0.19 10.23 6.51
C ASP A 58 0.50 8.87 6.29
N PRO A 59 1.30 8.40 7.26
CA PRO A 59 2.02 7.13 7.10
C PRO A 59 1.07 5.92 7.01
N ILE A 60 -0.16 6.01 7.53
CA ILE A 60 -1.13 4.92 7.41
C ILE A 60 -1.70 4.86 5.99
N ALA A 61 -1.90 6.01 5.36
CA ALA A 61 -2.31 6.08 3.96
C ALA A 61 -1.23 5.47 3.04
N HIS A 62 0.03 5.90 3.15
CA HIS A 62 1.13 5.36 2.34
C HIS A 62 1.37 3.85 2.57
N TRP A 63 1.20 3.39 3.82
CA TRP A 63 1.23 1.95 4.10
C TRP A 63 0.09 1.22 3.38
N LEU A 64 -1.15 1.73 3.45
CA LEU A 64 -2.29 1.16 2.75
C LEU A 64 -2.11 1.17 1.22
N GLU A 65 -1.53 2.22 0.64
CA GLU A 65 -1.18 2.27 -0.79
C GLU A 65 -0.28 1.11 -1.19
N LEU A 66 0.77 0.87 -0.41
CA LEU A 66 1.67 -0.27 -0.63
C LEU A 66 0.93 -1.60 -0.51
N GLN A 67 0.10 -1.78 0.52
CA GLN A 67 -0.65 -3.03 0.71
C GLN A 67 -1.64 -3.28 -0.43
N VAL A 68 -2.41 -2.27 -0.83
CA VAL A 68 -3.38 -2.38 -1.92
C VAL A 68 -2.65 -2.64 -3.24
N THR A 69 -1.53 -1.96 -3.51
CA THR A 69 -0.73 -2.19 -4.73
C THR A 69 -0.20 -3.63 -4.80
N GLN A 70 0.29 -4.17 -3.67
CA GLN A 70 0.78 -5.55 -3.57
C GLN A 70 -0.34 -6.56 -3.83
N GLU A 71 -1.49 -6.37 -3.20
CA GLU A 71 -2.63 -7.28 -3.33
C GLU A 71 -3.27 -7.19 -4.73
N LEU A 72 -3.39 -6.01 -5.32
CA LEU A 72 -3.87 -5.86 -6.69
C LEU A 72 -2.94 -6.52 -7.70
N ASN A 73 -1.61 -6.39 -7.54
CA ASN A 73 -0.65 -7.10 -8.38
C ASN A 73 -0.80 -8.62 -8.26
N ARG A 74 -1.00 -9.12 -7.02
CA ARG A 74 -1.24 -10.55 -6.77
C ARG A 74 -2.53 -11.04 -7.42
N LEU A 75 -3.62 -10.29 -7.29
CA LEU A 75 -4.94 -10.66 -7.81
C LEU A 75 -5.02 -10.59 -9.34
N LYS A 76 -4.44 -9.56 -9.97
CA LYS A 76 -4.45 -9.40 -11.43
C LYS A 76 -3.39 -10.28 -12.12
N GLY A 77 -2.30 -10.61 -11.43
CA GLY A 77 -1.19 -11.37 -11.98
C GLY A 77 -0.11 -10.48 -12.64
N PRO A 78 1.03 -11.07 -13.01
CA PRO A 78 2.21 -10.34 -13.46
C PRO A 78 1.93 -9.54 -14.73
N GLY A 79 2.40 -8.28 -14.75
CA GLY A 79 2.30 -7.40 -15.92
C GLY A 79 0.91 -6.85 -16.22
N GLN A 80 -0.06 -7.05 -15.33
CA GLN A 80 -1.43 -6.55 -15.47
C GLN A 80 -1.71 -5.26 -14.66
N LEU A 81 -0.72 -4.77 -13.92
CA LEU A 81 -0.83 -3.56 -13.10
C LEU A 81 0.20 -2.52 -13.55
N VAL A 82 -0.22 -1.26 -13.62
CA VAL A 82 0.63 -0.09 -13.87
C VAL A 82 0.40 0.89 -12.72
N LEU A 83 1.48 1.46 -12.17
CA LEU A 83 1.40 2.42 -11.08
C LEU A 83 1.56 3.85 -11.61
N GLY A 84 0.54 4.68 -11.42
CA GLY A 84 0.63 6.13 -11.63
C GLY A 84 1.07 6.83 -10.34
N MET A 85 1.99 7.79 -10.44
CA MET A 85 2.61 8.43 -9.28
C MET A 85 2.67 9.95 -9.43
N GLU A 86 1.83 10.66 -8.65
CA GLU A 86 1.67 12.13 -8.70
C GLU A 86 2.88 12.89 -8.15
N MET A 87 3.60 12.31 -7.20
CA MET A 87 4.82 12.89 -6.66
C MET A 87 5.95 13.04 -7.70
N PHE A 88 5.80 12.46 -8.91
CA PHE A 88 6.72 12.61 -10.04
C PHE A 88 6.08 13.36 -11.21
N GLU A 89 6.78 14.41 -11.65
CA GLU A 89 6.44 15.18 -12.85
C GLU A 89 6.71 14.40 -14.14
N ARG A 90 5.87 14.57 -15.17
CA ARG A 90 5.94 13.80 -16.41
C ARG A 90 7.32 13.86 -17.09
N ASP A 91 8.02 14.97 -16.95
CA ASP A 91 9.34 15.16 -17.56
C ASP A 91 10.48 14.41 -16.84
N VAL A 92 10.23 13.86 -15.64
CA VAL A 92 11.17 12.95 -14.95
C VAL A 92 10.90 11.47 -15.24
N GLN A 93 10.03 11.15 -16.20
CA GLN A 93 9.81 9.77 -16.61
C GLN A 93 11.11 9.03 -16.99
N PRO A 94 12.10 9.61 -17.71
CA PRO A 94 13.31 8.89 -18.05
C PRO A 94 14.11 8.35 -16.85
N PRO A 95 14.51 9.16 -15.84
CA PRO A 95 15.19 8.63 -14.66
C PRO A 95 14.30 7.70 -13.83
N LEU A 96 12.98 7.92 -13.78
CA LEU A 96 12.04 7.02 -13.10
C LEU A 96 11.99 5.63 -13.75
N SER A 97 11.90 5.56 -15.07
CA SER A 97 11.92 4.29 -15.80
C SER A 97 13.26 3.55 -15.62
N GLN A 98 14.38 4.28 -15.59
CA GLN A 98 15.70 3.67 -15.34
C GLN A 98 15.82 3.13 -13.92
N TYR A 99 15.29 3.86 -12.92
CA TYR A 99 15.30 3.44 -11.52
C TYR A 99 14.48 2.16 -11.31
N VAL A 100 13.24 2.13 -11.80
CA VAL A 100 12.36 0.95 -11.69
C VAL A 100 12.89 -0.25 -12.50
N ALA A 101 13.66 -0.02 -13.56
CA ALA A 101 14.38 -1.07 -14.28
C ALA A 101 15.66 -1.56 -13.57
N GLY A 102 16.04 -0.95 -12.44
CA GLY A 102 17.30 -1.24 -11.72
C GLY A 102 18.57 -0.76 -12.40
N ALA A 103 18.44 0.11 -13.41
CA ALA A 103 19.57 0.68 -14.15
C ALA A 103 20.11 1.98 -13.53
N LEU A 104 19.38 2.60 -12.60
CA LEU A 104 19.76 3.83 -11.93
C LEU A 104 19.84 3.61 -10.41
N PRO A 105 21.00 3.84 -9.75
CA PRO A 105 21.10 3.76 -8.29
C PRO A 105 20.28 4.84 -7.59
N ASP A 106 19.81 4.56 -6.36
CA ASP A 106 18.97 5.46 -5.55
C ASP A 106 19.51 6.89 -5.46
N SER A 107 20.80 7.05 -5.13
CA SER A 107 21.39 8.40 -5.00
C SER A 107 21.37 9.17 -6.33
N ALA A 108 21.49 8.48 -7.46
CA ALA A 108 21.45 9.10 -8.78
C ALA A 108 20.00 9.41 -9.19
N PHE A 109 19.06 8.54 -8.82
CA PHE A 109 17.63 8.77 -9.00
C PHE A 109 17.18 10.02 -8.26
N GLU A 110 17.43 10.13 -6.96
CA GLU A 110 16.99 11.27 -6.14
C GLU A 110 17.53 12.61 -6.67
N ARG A 111 18.76 12.65 -7.20
CA ARG A 111 19.32 13.86 -7.84
C ARG A 111 18.64 14.22 -9.16
N GLN A 112 18.12 13.24 -9.89
CA GLN A 112 17.61 13.42 -11.26
C GLN A 112 16.07 13.54 -11.31
N SER A 113 15.36 12.97 -10.34
CA SER A 113 13.89 12.85 -10.36
C SER A 113 13.15 13.90 -9.53
N ARG A 114 13.88 14.76 -8.79
CA ARG A 114 13.31 15.83 -7.94
C ARG A 114 12.18 15.31 -7.04
N PRO A 115 12.39 14.21 -6.29
CA PRO A 115 11.34 13.65 -5.45
C PRO A 115 10.92 14.65 -4.36
N TRP A 116 9.73 14.45 -3.79
CA TRP A 116 9.26 15.23 -2.65
C TRP A 116 10.07 14.94 -1.38
N PRO A 117 10.08 15.84 -0.38
CA PRO A 117 10.90 15.68 0.83
C PRO A 117 10.64 14.39 1.62
N ASN A 118 9.42 13.87 1.58
CA ASN A 118 8.99 12.66 2.28
C ASN A 118 9.23 11.36 1.49
N TYR A 119 9.87 11.43 0.32
CA TYR A 119 10.08 10.28 -0.56
C TYR A 119 10.68 9.06 0.11
N ALA A 120 11.70 9.25 0.96
CA ALA A 120 12.44 8.16 1.55
C ALA A 120 11.56 7.23 2.41
N THR A 121 10.53 7.77 3.07
CA THR A 121 9.62 7.02 3.94
C THR A 121 8.34 6.63 3.22
N ASP A 122 7.78 7.56 2.44
CA ASP A 122 6.38 7.48 2.04
C ASP A 122 6.23 6.83 0.65
N TYR A 123 7.18 7.08 -0.26
CA TYR A 123 7.04 6.69 -1.68
C TYR A 123 8.11 5.70 -2.16
N ARG A 124 9.29 5.69 -1.54
CA ARG A 124 10.37 4.74 -1.87
C ARG A 124 9.91 3.27 -1.72
N PRO A 125 9.11 2.87 -0.71
CA PRO A 125 8.62 1.49 -0.62
C PRO A 125 7.80 1.05 -1.84
N LEU A 126 6.96 1.94 -2.39
CA LEU A 126 6.19 1.67 -3.61
C LEU A 126 7.10 1.47 -4.83
N LEU A 127 8.11 2.32 -5.01
CA LEU A 127 9.05 2.14 -6.12
C LEU A 127 9.93 0.90 -5.96
N ALA A 128 10.35 0.57 -4.74
CA ALA A 128 11.11 -0.65 -4.47
C ALA A 128 10.27 -1.90 -4.79
N PHE A 129 8.99 -1.89 -4.42
CA PHE A 129 8.06 -2.94 -4.81
C PHE A 129 7.88 -3.00 -6.33
N ALA A 130 7.67 -1.85 -6.99
CA ALA A 130 7.52 -1.79 -8.44
C ALA A 130 8.74 -2.34 -9.18
N GLN A 131 9.95 -2.02 -8.71
CA GLN A 131 11.19 -2.59 -9.24
C GLN A 131 11.23 -4.11 -9.06
N ALA A 132 10.97 -4.62 -7.85
CA ALA A 132 11.00 -6.05 -7.56
C ALA A 132 9.94 -6.84 -8.36
N ALA A 133 8.73 -6.29 -8.47
CA ALA A 133 7.61 -6.89 -9.19
C ALA A 133 7.59 -6.56 -10.69
N HIS A 134 8.58 -5.82 -11.19
CA HIS A 134 8.70 -5.39 -12.59
C HIS A 134 7.44 -4.63 -13.08
N LEU A 135 6.86 -3.82 -12.21
CA LEU A 135 5.69 -3.00 -12.51
C LEU A 135 6.09 -1.78 -13.33
N PRO A 136 5.40 -1.49 -14.44
CA PRO A 136 5.52 -0.19 -15.09
C PRO A 136 5.08 0.93 -14.15
N VAL A 137 5.89 1.98 -14.05
CA VAL A 137 5.58 3.18 -13.26
C VAL A 137 5.52 4.41 -14.18
N VAL A 138 4.45 5.19 -14.03
CA VAL A 138 4.15 6.38 -14.82
C VAL A 138 4.21 7.60 -13.93
N ALA A 139 5.11 8.54 -14.24
CA ALA A 139 5.09 9.88 -13.67
C ALA A 139 3.85 10.61 -14.20
N SER A 140 2.87 10.87 -13.32
CA SER A 140 1.52 11.31 -13.72
C SER A 140 1.30 12.81 -13.60
N ASN A 141 2.17 13.53 -12.90
CA ASN A 141 1.95 14.93 -12.62
C ASN A 141 2.43 15.84 -13.76
N VAL A 142 1.80 17.01 -13.86
CA VAL A 142 2.18 18.02 -14.83
C VAL A 142 3.57 18.59 -14.47
N PRO A 143 4.49 18.80 -15.43
CA PRO A 143 5.74 19.49 -15.15
C PRO A 143 5.47 20.89 -14.60
N ARG A 144 6.18 21.29 -13.52
CA ARG A 144 5.96 22.57 -12.84
C ARG A 144 5.98 23.79 -13.76
N ARG A 145 6.74 23.75 -14.86
CA ARG A 145 6.75 24.82 -15.87
C ARG A 145 5.39 25.09 -16.53
N TYR A 146 4.42 24.18 -16.41
CA TYR A 146 3.06 24.31 -16.93
C TYR A 146 1.99 24.40 -15.83
N ALA A 147 2.35 24.17 -14.57
CA ALA A 147 1.46 24.32 -13.42
C ALA A 147 1.62 25.75 -12.87
N GLN A 148 0.55 26.54 -12.90
CA GLN A 148 0.51 27.89 -12.34
C GLN A 148 -0.08 27.86 -10.94
#